data_AF-A0A1V4DXV1-F1
#
_entry.id   AF-A0A1V4DXV1-F1
#
_cell.length_a   1.000
_cell.length_b   1.000
_cell.length_c   1.000
_cell.angle_alpha   90.00
_cell.angle_beta   90.00
_cell.angle_gamma   90.00
#
_symmetry.space_group_name_H-M   'P 1'
#
loop_
_entity.id
_entity.type
_entity.pdbx_description
1 polymer ?
#
loop_
_entity_poly.entity_id
_entity_poly.type
_entity_poly.pdbx_seq_one_letter_code
_entity_poly.pdbx_strand_id
1 'polypeptide(L)'
;MSPKSPKSPKSPTVLHDPATGEVDLTAPAAELHRLARAVAEGAGLLWTTAGTDGAALAGVEVRDAPGPGIRIGLDPARRVLLIDGDRDARTLFAANLRAMADAEDGGHLHVDHFPDHPYLAEGSLPLVVSSPHGGMPRR
;
A
#
# COMPACT_ATOMS: atom_id res chain seq x y z
N MET A 1 13.17 15.42 27.01
CA MET A 1 13.79 14.95 25.75
C MET A 1 12.66 14.69 24.77
N SER A 2 12.52 15.50 23.73
CA SER A 2 11.49 15.26 22.70
C SER A 2 11.87 14.02 21.89
N PRO A 3 10.96 13.09 21.61
CA PRO A 3 11.25 11.99 20.70
C PRO A 3 11.60 12.57 19.32
N LYS A 4 12.71 12.09 18.74
CA LYS A 4 13.06 12.40 17.35
C LYS A 4 11.91 11.93 16.46
N SER A 5 11.33 12.85 15.66
CA SER A 5 10.42 12.46 14.60
C SER A 5 11.12 11.44 13.69
N PRO A 6 10.46 10.34 13.30
CA PRO A 6 11.01 9.45 12.30
C PRO A 6 11.28 10.24 11.02
N LYS A 7 12.39 9.91 10.34
CA LYS A 7 12.74 10.57 9.07
C LYS A 7 11.78 10.08 7.99
N SER A 8 11.24 11.00 7.20
CA SER A 8 10.42 10.66 6.04
C SER A 8 11.18 9.74 5.06
N PRO A 9 10.48 8.79 4.42
CA PRO A 9 11.09 7.90 3.45
C PRO A 9 11.56 8.69 2.23
N LYS A 10 12.67 8.26 1.63
CA LYS A 10 13.24 8.89 0.43
C LYS A 10 12.83 8.19 -0.87
N SER A 11 12.46 6.92 -0.78
CA SER A 11 12.04 6.07 -1.89
C SER A 11 10.96 5.10 -1.42
N PRO A 12 10.13 4.55 -2.33
CA PRO A 12 9.20 3.48 -2.00
C PRO A 12 9.92 2.21 -1.56
N THR A 13 9.37 1.56 -0.55
CA THR A 13 9.76 0.23 -0.08
C THR A 13 8.49 -0.57 0.16
N VAL A 14 8.51 -1.83 -0.28
CA VAL A 14 7.45 -2.78 -0.04
C VAL A 14 8.09 -4.04 0.54
N LEU A 15 7.68 -4.45 1.73
CA LEU A 15 8.22 -5.62 2.42
C LEU A 15 7.09 -6.63 2.62
N HIS A 16 7.35 -7.90 2.37
CA HIS A 16 6.43 -8.99 2.67
C HIS A 16 7.00 -9.82 3.82
N ASP A 17 6.24 -9.98 4.89
CA ASP A 17 6.57 -10.87 5.99
C ASP A 17 6.01 -12.27 5.72
N PRO A 18 6.87 -13.28 5.42
CA PRO A 18 6.40 -14.63 5.14
C PRO A 18 5.81 -15.35 6.35
N ALA A 19 6.04 -14.88 7.58
CA ALA A 19 5.50 -15.50 8.79
C ALA A 19 4.02 -15.16 9.00
N THR A 20 3.63 -13.94 8.65
CA THR A 20 2.26 -13.41 8.83
C THR A 20 1.48 -13.27 7.53
N GLY A 21 2.18 -13.19 6.40
CA GLY A 21 1.60 -12.86 5.09
C GLY A 21 1.33 -11.36 4.90
N GLU A 22 1.69 -10.52 5.88
CA GLU A 22 1.48 -9.08 5.84
C GLU A 22 2.46 -8.41 4.88
N VAL A 23 1.98 -7.36 4.21
CA VAL A 23 2.78 -6.52 3.34
C VAL A 23 2.83 -5.10 3.91
N ASP A 24 4.04 -4.58 4.12
CA ASP A 24 4.28 -3.20 4.53
C ASP A 24 4.65 -2.34 3.31
N LEU A 25 3.87 -1.30 3.04
CA LEU A 25 4.17 -0.26 2.05
C LEU A 25 4.57 1.04 2.76
N THR A 26 5.78 1.51 2.50
CA THR A 26 6.24 2.84 2.91
C THR A 26 6.73 3.59 1.68
N ALA A 27 6.27 4.82 1.47
CA ALA A 27 6.71 5.64 0.35
C ALA A 27 6.62 7.14 0.65
N PRO A 28 7.39 7.98 -0.05
CA PRO A 28 7.22 9.44 0.01
C PRO A 28 5.81 9.84 -0.45
N ALA A 29 5.30 10.98 0.05
CA ALA A 29 3.97 11.50 -0.30
C ALA A 29 3.71 11.53 -1.82
N ALA A 30 4.69 12.02 -2.59
CA ALA A 30 4.60 12.08 -4.04
C ALA A 30 4.41 10.70 -4.70
N GLU A 31 5.05 9.65 -4.18
CA GLU A 31 4.94 8.30 -4.72
C GLU A 31 3.63 7.62 -4.25
N LEU A 32 3.15 7.90 -3.04
CA LEU A 32 1.81 7.49 -2.60
C LEU A 32 0.71 8.13 -3.46
N HIS A 33 0.82 9.41 -3.83
CA HIS A 33 -0.11 10.04 -4.77
C HIS A 33 -0.05 9.40 -6.16
N ARG A 34 1.14 9.06 -6.66
CA ARG A 34 1.27 8.33 -7.94
C ARG A 34 0.62 6.96 -7.87
N LEU A 35 0.81 6.22 -6.77
CA LEU A 35 0.13 4.95 -6.57
C LEU A 35 -1.38 5.14 -6.49
N ALA A 36 -1.87 6.12 -5.73
CA ALA A 36 -3.30 6.41 -5.65
C ALA A 36 -3.90 6.75 -7.02
N ARG A 37 -3.16 7.47 -7.87
CA ARG A 37 -3.56 7.74 -9.24
C ARG A 37 -3.63 6.46 -10.07
N ALA A 38 -2.59 5.62 -10.03
CA ALA A 38 -2.56 4.33 -10.72
C ALA A 38 -3.72 3.43 -10.28
N VAL A 39 -4.01 3.37 -8.97
CA VAL A 39 -5.15 2.64 -8.39
C VAL A 39 -6.46 3.18 -8.95
N ALA A 40 -6.68 4.49 -8.97
CA ALA A 40 -7.90 5.08 -9.52
C ALA A 40 -8.06 4.81 -11.04
N GLU A 41 -6.96 4.88 -11.80
CA GLU A 41 -6.94 4.63 -13.24
C GLU A 41 -7.08 3.14 -13.60
N GLY A 42 -6.67 2.25 -12.70
CA GLY A 42 -6.75 0.79 -12.88
C GLY A 42 -5.57 0.21 -13.64
N ALA A 43 -4.50 0.98 -13.74
CA ALA A 43 -3.29 0.56 -14.42
C ALA A 43 -2.12 1.35 -13.88
N GLY A 44 -1.01 0.66 -13.65
CA GLY A 44 0.25 1.32 -13.34
C GLY A 44 1.21 0.42 -12.59
N LEU A 45 2.44 0.90 -12.48
CA LEU A 45 3.51 0.19 -11.82
C LEU A 45 4.35 1.18 -11.03
N LEU A 46 4.46 0.94 -9.73
CA LEU A 46 5.34 1.65 -8.82
C LEU A 46 6.53 0.75 -8.51
N TRP A 47 7.74 1.18 -8.91
CA TRP A 47 8.96 0.46 -8.58
C TRP A 47 9.50 0.89 -7.22
N THR A 48 10.01 -0.06 -6.45
CA THR A 48 10.71 0.20 -5.20
C THR A 48 12.22 0.20 -5.43
N THR A 49 12.96 0.79 -4.49
CA THR A 49 14.39 0.49 -4.37
C THR A 49 14.51 -0.80 -3.56
N ALA A 50 14.30 -1.95 -4.21
CA ALA A 50 14.39 -3.24 -3.54
C ALA A 50 15.81 -3.47 -2.99
N GLY A 51 15.89 -3.81 -1.71
CA GLY A 51 17.11 -4.36 -1.13
C GLY A 51 17.36 -5.78 -1.65
N THR A 52 18.56 -6.33 -1.44
CA THR A 52 18.86 -7.74 -1.78
C THR A 52 18.27 -8.74 -0.78
N ASP A 53 17.50 -8.27 0.20
CA ASP A 53 16.81 -9.15 1.14
C ASP A 53 15.64 -9.89 0.45
N GLY A 54 15.30 -11.07 0.96
CA GLY A 54 14.23 -11.91 0.41
C GLY A 54 12.82 -11.36 0.68
N ALA A 55 12.69 -10.41 1.60
CA ALA A 55 11.41 -9.83 2.03
C ALA A 55 10.96 -8.66 1.14
N ALA A 56 11.90 -7.92 0.54
CA ALA A 56 11.58 -6.77 -0.29
C ALA A 56 10.90 -7.19 -1.61
N LEU A 57 9.80 -6.55 -1.95
CA LEU A 57 9.19 -6.64 -3.27
C LEU A 57 9.81 -5.60 -4.18
N ALA A 58 9.91 -5.93 -5.47
CA ALA A 58 10.40 -5.06 -6.53
C ALA A 58 9.46 -3.88 -6.80
N GLY A 59 8.17 -4.00 -6.48
CA GLY A 59 7.19 -2.96 -6.76
C GLY A 59 5.75 -3.35 -6.46
N VAL A 60 4.85 -2.45 -6.88
CA VAL A 60 3.39 -2.60 -6.81
C VAL A 60 2.82 -2.42 -8.22
N GLU A 61 2.06 -3.40 -8.69
CA GLU A 61 1.34 -3.33 -9.95
C GLU A 61 -0.16 -3.22 -9.71
N VAL A 62 -0.80 -2.30 -10.43
CA VAL A 62 -2.25 -2.13 -10.41
C VAL A 62 -2.82 -2.61 -11.73
N ARG A 63 -3.90 -3.39 -11.66
CA ARG A 63 -4.64 -3.83 -12.85
C ARG A 63 -6.15 -3.68 -12.62
N ASP A 64 -6.84 -3.33 -13.68
CA ASP A 64 -8.29 -3.39 -13.72
C ASP A 64 -8.71 -4.84 -13.84
N ALA A 65 -9.62 -5.26 -12.98
CA ALA A 65 -10.12 -6.63 -12.97
C ALA A 65 -11.62 -6.63 -12.65
N PRO A 66 -12.41 -7.51 -13.30
CA PRO A 66 -13.83 -7.63 -12.99
C PRO A 66 -14.05 -8.34 -11.66
N GLY A 67 -15.19 -8.06 -11.02
CA GLY A 67 -15.61 -8.70 -9.76
C GLY A 67 -15.61 -7.69 -8.60
N PRO A 68 -16.33 -7.99 -7.50
CA PRO A 68 -16.49 -7.05 -6.41
C PRO A 68 -15.20 -6.94 -5.59
N GLY A 69 -14.77 -5.70 -5.37
CA GLY A 69 -13.69 -5.35 -4.47
C GLY A 69 -12.31 -5.28 -5.12
N ILE A 70 -11.32 -5.06 -4.24
CA ILE A 70 -9.89 -5.14 -4.56
C ILE A 70 -9.33 -6.43 -4.00
N ARG A 71 -8.60 -7.17 -4.83
CA ARG A 71 -7.74 -8.26 -4.41
C ARG A 71 -6.29 -7.79 -4.29
N ILE A 72 -5.71 -7.99 -3.11
CA ILE A 72 -4.28 -7.80 -2.87
C ILE A 72 -3.60 -9.17 -2.91
N GLY A 73 -2.59 -9.34 -3.76
CA GLY A 73 -1.86 -10.60 -3.92
C GLY A 73 -0.40 -10.40 -4.27
N LEU A 74 0.32 -11.50 -4.51
CA LEU A 74 1.73 -11.48 -4.88
C LEU A 74 1.94 -12.17 -6.23
N ASP A 75 2.81 -11.58 -7.05
CA ASP A 75 3.50 -12.28 -8.12
C ASP A 75 4.89 -12.68 -7.61
N PRO A 76 5.11 -13.96 -7.24
CA PRO A 76 6.38 -14.39 -6.67
C PRO A 76 7.52 -14.41 -7.71
N ALA A 77 7.20 -14.59 -8.99
CA ALA A 77 8.20 -14.64 -10.06
C ALA A 77 8.78 -13.25 -10.34
N ARG A 78 7.92 -12.23 -10.36
CA ARG A 78 8.31 -10.83 -10.55
C ARG A 78 8.60 -10.11 -9.24
N ARG A 79 8.29 -10.73 -8.11
CA ARG A 79 8.35 -10.17 -6.75
C ARG A 79 7.60 -8.84 -6.66
N VAL A 80 6.35 -8.78 -7.13
CA VAL A 80 5.53 -7.57 -7.06
C VAL A 80 4.24 -7.81 -6.26
N LEU A 81 3.81 -6.78 -5.54
CA LEU A 81 2.45 -6.71 -4.98
C LEU A 81 1.48 -6.45 -6.13
N LEU A 82 0.40 -7.21 -6.19
CA LEU A 82 -0.67 -7.04 -7.15
C LEU A 82 -1.87 -6.40 -6.46
N ILE A 83 -2.44 -5.37 -7.09
CA ILE A 83 -3.68 -4.73 -6.70
C ILE A 83 -4.62 -4.82 -7.91
N ASP A 84 -5.51 -5.81 -7.87
CA ASP A 84 -6.52 -6.04 -8.89
C ASP A 84 -7.89 -5.62 -8.35
N GLY A 85 -8.78 -5.03 -9.14
CA GLY A 85 -10.15 -4.80 -8.65
C GLY A 85 -11.02 -3.93 -9.54
N ASP A 86 -12.31 -3.87 -9.19
CA ASP A 86 -13.27 -3.02 -9.90
C ASP A 86 -13.07 -1.53 -9.61
N ARG A 87 -13.66 -0.71 -10.46
CA ARG A 87 -13.52 0.75 -10.42
C ARG A 87 -13.99 1.37 -9.10
N ASP A 88 -15.10 0.92 -8.53
CA ASP A 88 -15.70 1.56 -7.35
C ASP A 88 -14.83 1.27 -6.13
N ALA A 89 -14.42 0.00 -5.96
CA ALA A 89 -13.50 -0.41 -4.92
C ALA A 89 -12.13 0.30 -5.04
N ARG A 90 -11.56 0.34 -6.26
CA ARG A 90 -10.32 1.08 -6.55
C ARG A 90 -10.44 2.57 -6.25
N THR A 91 -11.58 3.19 -6.52
CA THR A 91 -11.79 4.61 -6.22
C THR A 91 -11.72 4.88 -4.72
N LEU A 92 -12.32 4.02 -3.90
CA LEU A 92 -12.26 4.12 -2.44
C LEU A 92 -10.83 3.92 -1.93
N PHE A 93 -10.12 2.90 -2.43
CA PHE A 93 -8.74 2.67 -2.00
C PHE A 93 -7.80 3.80 -2.42
N ALA A 94 -7.96 4.34 -3.63
CA ALA A 94 -7.20 5.49 -4.08
C ALA A 94 -7.42 6.71 -3.18
N ALA A 95 -8.64 6.94 -2.68
CA ALA A 95 -8.92 8.01 -1.73
C ALA A 95 -8.17 7.80 -0.40
N ASN A 96 -8.16 6.56 0.12
CA ASN A 96 -7.40 6.22 1.33
C ASN A 96 -5.89 6.43 1.15
N LEU A 97 -5.33 6.04 0.00
CA LEU A 97 -3.92 6.27 -0.30
C LEU A 97 -3.57 7.75 -0.40
N ARG A 98 -4.46 8.59 -0.95
CA ARG A 98 -4.28 10.06 -0.96
C ARG A 98 -4.30 10.62 0.45
N ALA A 99 -5.26 10.21 1.27
CA ALA A 99 -5.34 10.63 2.66
C ALA A 99 -4.05 10.27 3.44
N MET A 100 -3.50 9.07 3.21
CA MET A 100 -2.20 8.68 3.81
C MET A 100 -1.03 9.49 3.28
N ALA A 101 -1.04 9.88 2.00
CA ALA A 101 -0.02 10.75 1.41
C ALA A 101 -0.04 12.16 2.01
N ASP A 102 -1.24 12.69 2.28
CA ASP A 102 -1.50 14.02 2.82
C ASP A 102 -1.40 14.09 4.36
N ALA A 103 -1.28 12.94 5.04
CA ALA A 103 -1.25 12.87 6.50
C ALA A 103 0.03 13.48 7.09
N GLU A 104 -0.07 14.66 7.70
CA GLU A 104 1.06 15.40 8.29
C GLU A 104 1.46 14.88 9.69
N ASP A 105 0.58 14.16 10.38
CA ASP A 105 0.72 13.75 11.77
C ASP A 105 1.25 12.32 11.96
N GLY A 106 1.50 11.60 10.87
CA GLY A 106 2.02 10.23 10.87
C GLY A 106 0.92 9.18 10.72
N GLY A 107 1.12 8.02 11.35
CA GLY A 107 0.17 6.90 11.33
C GLY A 107 0.40 5.87 10.22
N HIS A 108 -0.50 4.89 10.21
CA HIS A 108 -0.57 3.85 9.19
C HIS A 108 -2.02 3.42 8.99
N LEU A 109 -2.32 2.97 7.78
CA LEU A 109 -3.59 2.40 7.40
C LEU A 109 -3.46 0.88 7.31
N HIS A 110 -4.27 0.16 8.08
CA HIS A 110 -4.46 -1.28 7.92
C HIS A 110 -5.52 -1.53 6.85
N VAL A 111 -5.17 -2.34 5.85
CA VAL A 111 -6.02 -2.74 4.74
C VAL A 111 -6.19 -4.25 4.81
N ASP A 112 -7.23 -4.67 5.53
CA ASP A 112 -7.58 -6.07 5.76
C ASP A 112 -9.01 -6.34 5.32
N HIS A 113 -9.26 -7.57 4.88
CA HIS A 113 -10.60 -8.01 4.54
C HIS A 113 -11.43 -8.23 5.82
N PHE A 114 -12.60 -7.59 5.88
CA PHE A 114 -13.65 -7.88 6.85
C PHE A 114 -14.96 -8.19 6.11
N PRO A 115 -15.72 -9.24 6.48
CA PRO A 115 -16.93 -9.62 5.76
C PRO A 115 -17.97 -8.49 5.60
N ASP A 116 -18.01 -7.57 6.56
CA ASP A 116 -18.97 -6.46 6.61
C ASP A 116 -18.33 -5.08 6.35
N HIS A 117 -17.05 -5.02 5.90
CA HIS A 117 -16.28 -3.75 5.79
C HIS A 117 -15.00 -3.85 4.92
N PRO A 118 -14.41 -2.70 4.56
CA PRO A 118 -14.54 -2.07 3.26
C PRO A 118 -13.85 -2.84 2.09
N TYR A 119 -14.53 -2.84 0.93
CA TYR A 119 -14.08 -3.08 -0.48
C TYR A 119 -12.99 -4.11 -0.81
N LEU A 120 -12.35 -4.79 0.14
CA LEU A 120 -11.32 -5.80 -0.11
C LEU A 120 -12.02 -7.13 -0.37
N ALA A 121 -11.52 -7.88 -1.34
CA ALA A 121 -12.02 -9.21 -1.64
C ALA A 121 -11.46 -10.23 -0.64
N GLU A 122 -12.27 -11.25 -0.30
CA GLU A 122 -11.82 -12.39 0.50
C GLU A 122 -10.55 -13.03 -0.12
N GLY A 123 -9.63 -13.42 0.74
CA GLY A 123 -8.34 -14.00 0.35
C GLY A 123 -7.27 -12.97 -0.06
N SER A 124 -7.55 -11.68 0.08
CA SER A 124 -6.53 -10.63 -0.05
C SER A 124 -5.50 -10.72 1.07
N LEU A 125 -4.24 -10.41 0.75
CA LEU A 125 -3.19 -10.26 1.75
C LEU A 125 -3.42 -8.99 2.58
N PRO A 126 -3.13 -9.02 3.90
CA PRO A 126 -3.03 -7.83 4.74
C PRO A 126 -2.02 -6.84 4.17
N LEU A 127 -2.41 -5.57 4.07
CA LEU A 127 -1.53 -4.49 3.65
C LEU A 127 -1.54 -3.35 4.67
N VAL A 128 -0.36 -2.98 5.14
CA VAL A 128 -0.14 -1.80 5.96
C VAL A 128 0.47 -0.69 5.11
N VAL A 129 -0.19 0.46 5.04
CA VAL A 129 0.34 1.65 4.35
C VAL A 129 0.78 2.67 5.38
N SER A 130 2.08 2.95 5.47
CA SER A 130 2.64 3.94 6.39
C SER A 130 2.55 5.36 5.82
N SER A 131 2.24 6.33 6.68
CA SER A 131 2.35 7.76 6.33
C SER A 131 3.80 8.12 5.98
N PRO A 132 4.02 9.06 5.03
CA PRO A 132 5.33 9.63 4.75
C PRO A 132 6.02 10.26 5.97
N HIS A 133 5.28 10.59 7.02
CA HIS A 133 5.84 11.19 8.24
C HIS A 133 6.13 10.16 9.33
N GLY A 134 5.63 8.92 9.18
CA GLY A 134 5.83 7.80 10.11
C GLY A 134 5.33 8.06 11.54
N GLY A 135 5.43 7.04 12.39
CA GLY A 135 5.10 7.16 13.82
C GLY A 135 3.59 7.12 14.13
N MET A 136 3.24 7.35 15.40
CA MET A 136 1.84 7.41 15.84
C MET A 136 1.23 8.78 15.53
N PRO A 137 -0.05 8.86 15.10
CA PRO A 137 -0.77 10.12 14.91
C PRO A 137 -0.65 11.01 16.14
N ARG A 138 -0.30 12.28 15.95
CA ARG A 138 -0.28 13.25 17.06
C ARG A 138 -1.70 13.74 17.29
N ARG A 139 -2.30 13.25 18.38
CA ARG A 139 -3.62 13.68 18.88
C ARG A 139 -3.73 15.18 19.07
#